data_AF-A0A317Z4L9-F1
#
_entry.id   AF-A0A317Z4L9-F1
#
_cell.length_a   1.000
_cell.length_b   1.000
_cell.length_c   1.000
_cell.angle_alpha   90.00
_cell.angle_beta   90.00
_cell.angle_gamma   90.00
#
_symmetry.space_group_name_H-M   'P 1'
#
loop_
_entity.id
_entity.type
_entity.pdbx_description
1 polymer ?
#
loop_
_entity_poly.entity_id
_entity_poly.type
_entity_poly.pdbx_seq_one_letter_code
_entity_poly.pdbx_strand_id
1 'polypeptide(L)'
;LGMIALFIVIALGRFAYTPILPFMQLDTGLDNKSVGLLATFNYLGYLIGAMLPIFYIMKNKVFDLKCYLLLNVATMLLFGVTDHFVIWSLLRLLNGISSGAVFVLASNIVLEALHLARREGIAGLLYSAVGLGLFSSSLFIFL
;
A
#
# COMPACT_ATOMS: atom_id res chain seq x y z
N LEU A 1 -0.43 16.00 2.32
CA LEU A 1 0.59 14.93 2.13
C LEU A 1 0.06 13.56 2.56
N GLY A 2 -0.46 13.39 3.78
CA GLY A 2 -0.94 12.08 4.26
C GLY A 2 -2.04 11.43 3.41
N MET A 3 -3.02 12.20 2.94
CA MET A 3 -4.04 11.70 1.98
C MET A 3 -3.42 11.12 0.71
N ILE A 4 -2.45 11.83 0.11
CA ILE A 4 -1.76 11.40 -1.12
C ILE A 4 -0.91 10.15 -0.84
N ALA A 5 -0.23 10.10 0.30
CA ALA A 5 0.53 8.92 0.71
C ALA A 5 -0.37 7.68 0.86
N LEU A 6 -1.53 7.82 1.53
CA LEU A 6 -2.49 6.74 1.65
C LEU A 6 -3.10 6.34 0.30
N PHE A 7 -3.39 7.31 -0.56
CA PHE A 7 -3.87 7.05 -1.92
C PHE A 7 -2.87 6.17 -2.68
N ILE A 8 -1.60 6.56 -2.75
CA ILE A 8 -0.56 5.80 -3.49
C ILE A 8 -0.43 4.40 -2.91
N VAL A 9 -0.25 4.32 -1.60
CA VAL A 9 0.22 3.10 -0.96
C VAL A 9 -0.89 2.07 -0.76
N ILE A 10 -2.11 2.52 -0.51
CA ILE A 10 -3.25 1.63 -0.26
C ILE A 10 -4.02 1.40 -1.56
N ALA A 11 -4.38 2.46 -2.29
CA ALA A 11 -5.17 2.28 -3.49
C ALA A 11 -4.36 1.67 -4.64
N LEU A 12 -3.19 2.23 -4.96
CA LEU A 12 -2.38 1.71 -6.07
C LEU A 12 -1.60 0.45 -5.69
N GLY A 13 -0.94 0.44 -4.53
CA GLY A 13 -0.12 -0.71 -4.11
C GLY A 13 -0.91 -1.98 -3.77
N ARG A 14 -2.08 -1.83 -3.12
CA ARG A 14 -2.85 -2.98 -2.62
C ARG A 14 -4.11 -3.25 -3.42
N PHE A 15 -4.91 -2.22 -3.70
CA PHE A 15 -6.26 -2.41 -4.23
C PHE A 15 -6.35 -2.47 -5.75
N ALA A 16 -5.44 -1.81 -6.49
CA ALA A 16 -5.37 -1.93 -7.95
C ALA A 16 -5.05 -3.37 -8.40
N TYR A 17 -4.45 -4.19 -7.54
CA TYR A 17 -4.20 -5.60 -7.82
C TYR A 17 -5.49 -6.38 -8.10
N THR A 18 -6.58 -6.10 -7.39
CA THR A 18 -7.85 -6.82 -7.52
C THR A 18 -8.48 -6.72 -8.94
N PRO A 19 -8.66 -5.52 -9.52
CA PRO A 19 -9.16 -5.39 -10.89
C PRO A 19 -8.16 -5.85 -11.97
N ILE A 20 -6.85 -5.79 -11.73
CA ILE A 20 -5.81 -6.30 -12.67
C ILE A 20 -5.78 -7.83 -12.68
N LEU A 21 -6.11 -8.45 -11.56
CA LEU A 21 -5.94 -9.88 -11.34
C LEU A 21 -6.52 -10.80 -12.43
N PRO A 22 -7.78 -10.64 -12.90
CA PRO A 22 -8.31 -11.51 -13.95
C PRO A 22 -7.48 -11.44 -15.24
N PHE A 23 -6.99 -10.27 -15.63
CA PHE A 23 -6.13 -10.09 -16.80
C PHE A 23 -4.77 -10.76 -16.59
N MET A 24 -4.18 -10.57 -15.42
CA MET A 24 -2.93 -11.25 -15.04
C MET A 24 -3.06 -12.78 -15.12
N GLN A 25 -4.17 -13.35 -14.64
CA GLN A 25 -4.41 -14.80 -14.71
C GLN A 25 -4.59 -15.30 -16.15
N LEU A 26 -5.24 -14.51 -17.02
CA LEU A 26 -5.40 -14.83 -18.44
C LEU A 26 -4.04 -14.85 -19.16
N ASP A 27 -3.18 -13.87 -18.89
CA ASP A 27 -1.88 -13.75 -19.58
C ASP A 27 -0.84 -14.75 -19.06
N THR A 28 -0.85 -15.05 -17.76
CA THR A 28 0.20 -15.85 -17.10
C THR A 28 -0.20 -17.31 -16.87
N GLY A 29 -1.49 -17.63 -16.98
CA GLY A 29 -2.03 -18.95 -16.66
C GLY A 29 -1.97 -19.31 -15.17
N LEU A 30 -1.75 -18.34 -14.27
CA LEU A 30 -1.68 -18.59 -12.83
C LEU A 30 -3.00 -19.14 -12.27
N ASP A 31 -2.88 -20.21 -11.50
CA ASP A 31 -4.02 -20.79 -10.79
C ASP A 31 -4.47 -19.93 -9.60
N ASN A 32 -5.69 -20.16 -9.13
CA ASN A 32 -6.26 -19.41 -8.01
C ASN A 32 -5.45 -19.54 -6.71
N LYS A 33 -4.71 -20.66 -6.52
CA LYS A 33 -3.86 -20.86 -5.33
C LYS A 33 -2.65 -19.94 -5.36
N SER A 34 -1.96 -19.86 -6.49
CA SER A 34 -0.77 -19.02 -6.67
C SER A 34 -1.11 -17.54 -6.50
N VAL A 35 -2.21 -17.11 -7.09
CA VAL A 35 -2.76 -15.78 -6.91
C VAL A 35 -3.14 -15.49 -5.45
N GLY A 36 -3.77 -16.46 -4.78
CA GLY A 36 -4.07 -16.37 -3.35
C GLY A 36 -2.81 -16.19 -2.51
N LEU A 37 -1.74 -16.93 -2.81
CA LEU A 37 -0.44 -16.78 -2.15
C LEU A 37 0.15 -15.37 -2.33
N LEU A 38 0.08 -14.79 -3.54
CA LEU A 38 0.53 -13.41 -3.78
C LEU A 38 -0.25 -12.38 -2.95
N ALA A 39 -1.54 -12.60 -2.72
CA ALA A 39 -2.33 -11.77 -1.81
C ALA A 39 -1.89 -11.98 -0.34
N THR A 40 -1.67 -13.23 0.08
CA THR A 40 -1.20 -13.57 1.42
C THR A 40 0.15 -12.94 1.74
N PHE A 41 1.12 -12.97 0.83
CA PHE A 41 2.42 -12.31 1.04
C PHE A 41 2.28 -10.80 1.25
N ASN A 42 1.37 -10.14 0.54
CA ASN A 42 1.10 -8.73 0.75
C ASN A 42 0.45 -8.45 2.11
N TYR A 43 -0.50 -9.29 2.55
CA TYR A 43 -1.13 -9.14 3.86
C TYR A 43 -0.16 -9.42 5.01
N LEU A 44 0.69 -10.44 4.86
CA LEU A 44 1.76 -10.72 5.80
C LEU A 44 2.73 -9.54 5.89
N GLY A 45 3.14 -9.00 4.75
CA GLY A 45 3.99 -7.82 4.69
C GLY A 45 3.34 -6.63 5.39
N TYR A 46 2.06 -6.37 5.13
CA TYR A 46 1.30 -5.29 5.76
C TYR A 46 1.28 -5.42 7.29
N LEU A 47 1.06 -6.63 7.80
CA LEU A 47 1.10 -6.90 9.24
C LEU A 47 2.47 -6.58 9.82
N ILE A 48 3.54 -7.07 9.20
CA ILE A 48 4.93 -6.78 9.60
C ILE A 48 5.18 -5.27 9.59
N GLY A 49 4.79 -4.59 8.51
CA GLY A 49 4.95 -3.15 8.34
C GLY A 49 4.21 -2.32 9.39
N ALA A 50 2.99 -2.74 9.74
CA ALA A 50 2.19 -2.09 10.77
C ALA A 50 2.75 -2.27 12.19
N MET A 51 3.50 -3.36 12.43
CA MET A 51 4.16 -3.64 13.72
C MET A 51 5.53 -2.98 13.86
N LEU A 52 6.17 -2.54 12.77
CA LEU A 52 7.49 -1.87 12.81
C LEU A 52 7.57 -0.72 13.83
N PRO A 53 6.57 0.19 13.94
CA PRO A 53 6.62 1.28 14.91
C PRO A 53 6.60 0.84 16.39
N ILE A 54 6.23 -0.42 16.67
CA ILE A 54 6.25 -0.99 18.03
C ILE A 54 7.68 -1.32 18.45
N PHE A 55 8.49 -1.83 17.52
CA PHE A 55 9.84 -2.32 17.80
C PHE A 55 10.93 -1.30 17.49
N TYR A 56 10.61 -0.28 16.68
CA TYR A 56 11.59 0.70 16.22
C TYR A 56 11.15 2.11 16.56
N ILE A 57 11.97 2.81 17.34
CA ILE A 57 11.79 4.24 17.63
C ILE A 57 12.19 5.02 16.38
N MET A 58 11.18 5.46 15.63
CA MET A 58 11.36 6.30 14.44
C MET A 58 11.97 7.64 14.85
N LYS A 59 13.27 7.83 14.57
CA LYS A 59 13.99 9.07 14.91
C LYS A 59 13.50 10.26 14.10
N ASN A 60 13.03 10.04 12.87
CA ASN A 60 12.51 11.10 12.01
C ASN A 60 11.34 10.60 11.16
N LYS A 61 10.12 10.68 11.74
CA LYS A 61 8.86 10.15 11.15
C LYS A 61 8.66 10.56 9.68
N VAL A 62 9.07 11.78 9.29
CA VAL A 62 8.90 12.30 7.92
C VAL A 62 9.89 11.70 6.93
N PHE A 63 11.14 11.47 7.34
CA PHE A 63 12.14 10.83 6.49
C PHE A 63 11.79 9.36 6.26
N ASP A 64 11.44 8.65 7.33
CA ASP A 64 11.06 7.24 7.28
C ASP A 64 9.82 7.04 6.39
N LEU A 65 8.81 7.92 6.49
CA LEU A 65 7.64 7.93 5.61
C LEU A 65 8.04 8.02 4.13
N LYS A 66 8.97 8.91 3.76
CA LYS A 66 9.43 9.08 2.38
C LYS A 66 10.17 7.83 1.88
N CYS A 67 11.01 7.24 2.71
CA CYS A 67 11.72 6.00 2.37
C CYS A 67 10.74 4.86 2.08
N TYR A 68 9.73 4.65 2.94
CA TYR A 68 8.74 3.61 2.68
C TYR A 68 7.85 3.92 1.47
N LEU A 69 7.53 5.18 1.22
CA LEU A 69 6.78 5.58 0.02
C LEU A 69 7.57 5.28 -1.26
N LEU A 70 8.86 5.61 -1.29
CA LEU A 70 9.75 5.30 -2.41
C LEU A 70 9.88 3.79 -2.62
N LEU A 71 10.03 3.02 -1.53
CA LEU A 71 10.05 1.56 -1.60
C LEU A 71 8.74 1.01 -2.19
N ASN A 72 7.60 1.54 -1.76
CA ASN A 72 6.29 1.11 -2.26
C ASN A 72 6.16 1.33 -3.78
N VAL A 73 6.47 2.55 -4.23
CA VAL A 73 6.44 2.90 -5.66
C VAL A 73 7.43 2.04 -6.47
N ALA A 74 8.65 1.84 -5.97
CA ALA A 74 9.65 1.00 -6.62
C ALA A 74 9.17 -0.45 -6.76
N THR A 75 8.59 -1.03 -5.71
CA THR A 75 8.05 -2.40 -5.77
C THR A 75 6.91 -2.53 -6.77
N MET A 76 6.05 -1.50 -6.88
CA MET A 76 4.94 -1.48 -7.83
C MET A 76 5.43 -1.40 -9.27
N LEU A 77 6.44 -0.56 -9.54
CA LEU A 77 7.06 -0.47 -10.87
C LEU A 77 7.75 -1.77 -11.27
N LEU A 78 8.50 -2.38 -10.34
CA LEU A 78 9.18 -3.66 -10.59
C LEU A 78 8.20 -4.81 -10.82
N PHE A 79 7.01 -4.76 -10.22
CA PHE A 79 6.00 -5.82 -10.38
C PHE A 79 5.56 -5.99 -11.84
N GLY A 80 5.52 -4.89 -12.62
CA GLY A 80 5.12 -4.91 -14.03
C GLY A 80 6.24 -5.25 -15.02
N VAL A 81 7.47 -5.53 -14.56
CA VAL A 81 8.64 -5.80 -15.43
C VAL A 81 9.10 -7.27 -15.36
N THR A 82 8.52 -8.06 -14.47
CA THR A 82 8.92 -9.45 -14.19
C THR A 82 7.72 -10.37 -14.31
N ASP A 83 7.95 -11.60 -14.79
CA ASP A 83 6.93 -12.67 -14.87
C ASP A 83 7.22 -13.84 -13.91
N HIS A 84 8.26 -13.73 -13.09
CA HIS A 84 8.68 -14.79 -12.20
C HIS A 84 7.91 -14.77 -10.86
N PHE A 85 7.18 -15.85 -10.57
CA PHE A 85 6.31 -15.98 -9.38
C PHE A 85 7.01 -15.69 -8.04
N VAL A 86 8.25 -16.17 -7.86
CA VAL A 86 9.02 -15.93 -6.62
C VAL A 86 9.35 -14.44 -6.47
N ILE A 87 9.67 -13.76 -7.57
CA ILE A 87 9.98 -12.32 -7.56
C ILE A 87 8.70 -11.56 -7.24
N TRP A 88 7.57 -11.92 -7.83
CA TRP A 88 6.27 -11.35 -7.47
C TRP A 88 5.93 -11.53 -5.99
N SER A 89 6.19 -12.71 -5.41
CA SER A 89 5.93 -12.97 -4.00
C SER A 89 6.76 -12.04 -3.09
N LEU A 90 8.05 -11.87 -3.40
CA LEU A 90 8.94 -10.95 -2.68
C LEU A 90 8.51 -9.49 -2.85
N LEU A 91 8.18 -9.07 -4.07
CA LEU A 91 7.70 -7.72 -4.35
C LEU A 91 6.37 -7.44 -3.63
N ARG A 92 5.44 -8.40 -3.59
CA ARG A 92 4.18 -8.29 -2.85
C ARG A 92 4.41 -8.16 -1.35
N LEU A 93 5.36 -8.92 -0.80
CA LEU A 93 5.77 -8.82 0.60
C LEU A 93 6.34 -7.43 0.92
N LEU A 94 7.31 -6.94 0.14
CA LEU A 94 7.92 -5.62 0.32
C LEU A 94 6.92 -4.47 0.13
N ASN A 95 6.03 -4.61 -0.86
CA ASN A 95 4.93 -3.69 -1.07
C ASN A 95 4.01 -3.67 0.15
N GLY A 96 3.68 -4.84 0.71
CA GLY A 96 2.91 -4.97 1.95
C GLY A 96 3.58 -4.26 3.12
N ILE A 97 4.87 -4.52 3.36
CA ILE A 97 5.65 -3.92 4.47
C ILE A 97 5.63 -2.39 4.37
N SER A 98 5.98 -1.86 3.20
CA SER A 98 5.93 -0.42 2.97
C SER A 98 4.51 0.13 3.14
N SER A 99 3.48 -0.62 2.72
CA SER A 99 2.10 -0.20 2.87
C SER A 99 1.62 -0.10 4.31
N GLY A 100 1.92 -1.11 5.12
CA GLY A 100 1.60 -1.09 6.55
C GLY A 100 2.32 0.05 7.28
N ALA A 101 3.62 0.21 7.00
CA ALA A 101 4.43 1.23 7.65
C ALA A 101 3.94 2.66 7.31
N VAL A 102 3.72 2.97 6.02
CA VAL A 102 3.20 4.28 5.61
C VAL A 102 1.80 4.53 6.16
N PHE A 103 0.93 3.51 6.18
CA PHE A 103 -0.42 3.68 6.72
C PHE A 103 -0.39 4.13 8.19
N VAL A 104 0.41 3.46 9.03
CA VAL A 104 0.53 3.79 10.45
C VAL A 104 1.21 5.15 10.64
N LEU A 105 2.31 5.41 9.96
CA LEU A 105 3.05 6.66 10.09
C LEU A 105 2.28 7.87 9.58
N ALA A 106 1.68 7.77 8.38
CA ALA A 106 0.87 8.85 7.82
C ALA A 106 -0.32 9.16 8.72
N SER A 107 -1.01 8.13 9.22
CA SER A 107 -2.14 8.29 10.13
C SER A 107 -1.70 8.94 11.44
N ASN A 108 -0.60 8.48 12.04
CA ASN A 108 -0.08 9.06 13.27
C ASN A 108 0.28 10.55 13.09
N ILE A 109 1.06 10.89 12.06
CA ILE A 109 1.49 12.27 11.77
C ILE A 109 0.28 13.19 11.53
N VAL A 110 -0.70 12.75 10.73
CA VAL A 110 -1.86 13.58 10.39
C VAL A 110 -2.80 13.72 11.57
N LEU A 111 -3.08 12.65 12.31
CA LEU A 111 -3.97 12.72 13.47
C LEU A 111 -3.36 13.56 14.59
N GLU A 112 -2.05 13.45 14.82
CA GLU A 112 -1.32 14.30 15.77
C GLU A 112 -1.41 15.78 15.37
N ALA A 113 -1.21 16.11 14.09
CA ALA A 113 -1.36 17.47 13.59
C ALA A 113 -2.81 17.99 13.69
N LEU A 114 -3.82 17.15 13.42
CA LEU A 114 -5.23 17.53 13.54
C LEU A 114 -5.65 17.74 14.99
N HIS A 115 -5.15 16.92 15.91
CA HIS A 115 -5.38 17.08 17.34
C HIS A 115 -4.82 18.42 17.83
N LEU A 116 -3.57 18.74 17.48
CA LEU A 116 -2.95 20.03 17.80
C LEU A 116 -3.71 21.22 17.20
N ALA A 117 -4.27 21.05 16.01
CA ALA A 117 -5.09 22.07 15.35
C ALA A 117 -6.55 22.13 15.84
N ARG A 118 -6.97 21.26 16.80
CA ARG A 118 -8.36 21.08 17.27
C ARG A 118 -9.36 20.81 16.13
N ARG A 119 -8.95 20.06 15.11
CA ARG A 119 -9.77 19.70 13.94
C ARG A 119 -9.88 18.20 13.74
N GLU A 120 -10.18 17.46 14.79
CA GLU A 120 -10.33 16.00 14.72
C GLU A 120 -11.50 15.56 13.81
N GLY A 121 -12.55 16.38 13.71
CA GLY A 121 -13.73 16.08 12.89
C GLY A 121 -13.46 15.89 11.39
N ILE A 122 -12.30 16.35 10.88
CA ILE A 122 -11.91 16.14 9.48
C ILE A 122 -10.95 14.96 9.28
N ALA A 123 -10.66 14.16 10.32
CA ALA A 123 -9.84 12.96 10.20
C ALA A 123 -10.41 11.96 9.18
N GLY A 124 -11.73 11.94 8.97
CA GLY A 124 -12.37 11.12 7.93
C GLY A 124 -11.90 11.45 6.50
N LEU A 125 -11.50 12.69 6.23
CA LEU A 125 -10.94 13.08 4.92
C LEU A 125 -9.59 12.40 4.65
N LEU A 126 -8.83 12.05 5.68
CA LEU A 126 -7.59 11.29 5.49
C LEU A 126 -7.88 9.93 4.81
N TYR A 127 -8.89 9.24 5.31
CA TYR A 127 -9.25 7.89 4.86
C TYR A 127 -10.13 7.89 3.60
N SER A 128 -10.82 9.00 3.28
CA SER A 128 -11.57 9.12 2.03
C SER A 128 -10.67 8.98 0.78
N ALA A 129 -9.38 9.33 0.91
CA ALA A 129 -8.38 9.12 -0.14
C ALA A 129 -8.26 7.63 -0.55
N VAL A 130 -8.47 6.70 0.37
CA VAL A 130 -8.45 5.25 0.07
C VAL A 130 -9.63 4.88 -0.81
N GLY A 131 -10.84 5.37 -0.48
CA GLY A 131 -12.06 5.12 -1.26
C GLY A 131 -12.01 5.76 -2.65
N LEU A 132 -11.53 7.00 -2.75
CA LEU A 132 -11.32 7.68 -4.04
C LEU A 132 -10.29 6.95 -4.89
N GLY A 133 -9.23 6.45 -4.28
CA GLY A 133 -8.22 5.66 -4.98
C GLY A 133 -8.77 4.34 -5.51
N LEU A 134 -9.53 3.61 -4.69
CA LEU A 134 -10.24 2.39 -5.11
C LEU A 134 -11.14 2.61 -6.33
N PHE A 135 -11.94 3.68 -6.29
CA PHE A 135 -12.83 4.04 -7.39
C PHE A 135 -12.06 4.41 -8.65
N SER A 136 -11.09 5.33 -8.54
CA SER A 136 -10.31 5.80 -9.69
C SER A 136 -9.45 4.71 -10.30
N SER A 137 -8.75 3.89 -9.49
CA SER A 137 -7.92 2.80 -10.01
C SER A 137 -8.75 1.77 -10.77
N SER A 138 -9.91 1.39 -10.21
CA SER A 138 -10.80 0.44 -10.87
C SER A 138 -11.35 1.02 -12.18
N LEU A 139 -11.79 2.28 -12.17
CA LEU A 139 -12.28 2.95 -13.35
C LEU A 139 -11.23 2.98 -14.48
N PHE A 140 -9.97 3.31 -14.17
CA PHE A 140 -8.89 3.35 -15.17
C PHE A 140 -8.54 1.98 -15.77
N ILE A 141 -8.75 0.88 -15.04
CA ILE A 141 -8.43 -0.47 -15.53
C ILE A 141 -9.57 -1.03 -16.38
N PHE A 142 -10.81 -0.62 -16.09
CA PHE A 142 -12.00 -1.08 -16.83
C PHE A 142 -12.36 -0.21 -18.04
N LEU A 143 -11.78 0.99 -18.17
CA LEU A 143 -11.87 1.85 -19.35
C LEU A 143 -10.89 1.39 -20.43
#